data_AF-A0A096PAQ5-F1
#
_entry.id   AF-A0A096PAQ5-F1
#
_cell.length_a   1.000
_cell.length_b   1.000
_cell.length_c   1.000
_cell.angle_alpha   90.00
_cell.angle_beta   90.00
_cell.angle_gamma   90.00
#
_symmetry.space_group_name_H-M   'P 1'
#
loop_
_entity.id
_entity.type
_entity.pdbx_description
1 polymer ?
#
loop_
_entity_poly.entity_id
_entity_poly.type
_entity_poly.pdbx_seq_one_letter_code
_entity_poly.pdbx_strand_id
1 'polypeptide(L)'
;MDSAATARERLSDVDEATLSELFRWSIENSDLERLGEMAREASGDGEGRGGKGTFAERAEAALARARGRGGEKTEAIDDGGRKIEKVFPKKPMTKEEIDKKRADVREALDVIKSGPSTHAYARECGAVAAAKNETKERRVAALSILYDLVAPIDVANDLDKLGVAEALVSALGDPDEDVASGAASALASAASNNVMVQGIIYDRGGVDLLLKLVSSKSTPGKTRHKSLWVLGMCLRTHEPSREKFFASGGARVLADVLSDDTPAKMRTRGMALLGDLLHIDGVAEEVFRDETVGKRLIADVVERAADARASADVVEKSLICLIAARDRGFGVAVDVINSSSARFTSIAERFASEEDEYGSEVARLARTLARRARPSRRADEL
;
A
#
# COMPACT_ATOMS: atom_id res chain seq x y z
N MET A 1 -22.03 33.23 8.18
CA MET A 1 -20.72 33.06 7.52
C MET A 1 -19.54 33.36 8.46
N ASP A 2 -19.74 33.49 9.79
CA ASP A 2 -18.70 33.99 10.70
C ASP A 2 -18.17 32.98 11.75
N SER A 3 -18.68 31.74 11.75
CA SER A 3 -18.31 30.71 12.75
C SER A 3 -17.17 29.79 12.31
N ALA A 4 -16.94 29.64 11.01
CA ALA A 4 -15.90 28.75 10.47
C ALA A 4 -14.52 29.41 10.47
N ALA A 5 -14.46 30.74 10.35
CA ALA A 5 -13.24 31.51 10.46
C ALA A 5 -12.69 31.49 11.90
N THR A 6 -13.57 31.62 12.89
CA THR A 6 -13.22 31.61 14.33
C THR A 6 -12.78 30.24 14.84
N ALA A 7 -13.31 29.13 14.30
CA ALA A 7 -12.89 27.78 14.68
C ALA A 7 -11.50 27.42 14.12
N ARG A 8 -11.20 27.86 12.89
CA ARG A 8 -9.91 27.63 12.23
C ARG A 8 -8.78 28.43 12.87
N GLU A 9 -9.09 29.63 13.35
CA GLU A 9 -8.17 30.51 14.10
C GLU A 9 -7.90 29.99 15.52
N ARG A 10 -8.85 29.25 16.14
CA ARG A 10 -8.66 28.60 17.45
C ARG A 10 -7.93 27.26 17.38
N LEU A 11 -8.03 26.53 16.25
CA LEU A 11 -7.30 25.27 16.06
C LEU A 11 -5.82 25.49 15.75
N SER A 12 -5.44 26.62 15.14
CA SER A 12 -4.04 26.96 14.86
C SER A 12 -3.21 27.27 16.11
N ASP A 13 -3.87 27.51 17.25
CA ASP A 13 -3.22 27.76 18.55
C ASP A 13 -2.98 26.49 19.37
N VAL A 14 -3.53 25.34 18.95
CA VAL A 14 -3.30 24.06 19.63
C VAL A 14 -2.14 23.36 18.93
N ASP A 15 -0.98 23.34 19.58
CA ASP A 15 0.18 22.72 18.99
C ASP A 15 -0.03 21.20 18.77
N GLU A 16 0.60 20.66 17.73
CA GLU A 16 0.49 19.26 17.30
C GLU A 16 1.00 18.27 18.36
N ALA A 17 1.90 18.71 19.25
CA ALA A 17 2.38 17.93 20.37
C ALA A 17 1.31 17.83 21.48
N THR A 18 0.52 18.87 21.72
CA THR A 18 -0.61 18.90 22.66
C THR A 18 -1.73 17.95 22.22
N LEU A 19 -2.05 17.91 20.91
CA LEU A 19 -3.01 16.93 20.37
C LEU A 19 -2.50 15.49 20.48
N SER A 20 -1.21 15.26 20.20
CA SER A 20 -0.56 13.96 20.33
C SER A 20 -0.41 13.50 21.79
N GLU A 21 -0.31 14.44 22.73
CA GLU A 21 -0.32 14.18 24.18
C GLU A 21 -1.74 13.90 24.70
N LEU A 22 -2.76 14.59 24.19
CA LEU A 22 -4.16 14.31 24.48
C LEU A 22 -4.60 12.93 23.99
N PHE A 23 -4.16 12.53 22.80
CA PHE A 23 -4.39 11.17 22.27
C PHE A 23 -3.70 10.10 23.13
N ARG A 24 -2.44 10.31 23.50
CA ARG A 24 -1.71 9.41 24.42
C ARG A 24 -2.38 9.33 25.79
N TRP A 25 -2.81 10.46 26.34
CA TRP A 25 -3.49 10.53 27.62
C TRP A 25 -4.85 9.80 27.58
N SER A 26 -5.60 9.93 26.48
CA SER A 26 -6.85 9.19 26.26
C SER A 26 -6.62 7.68 26.23
N ILE A 27 -5.51 7.21 25.65
CA ILE A 27 -5.15 5.79 25.63
C ILE A 27 -4.71 5.32 27.03
N GLU A 28 -3.94 6.14 27.76
CA GLU A 28 -3.44 5.82 29.10
C GLU A 28 -4.52 5.85 30.20
N ASN A 29 -5.62 6.58 29.99
CA ASN A 29 -6.70 6.77 30.98
C ASN A 29 -8.04 6.15 30.56
N SER A 30 -8.06 5.47 29.41
CA SER A 30 -9.16 4.58 29.07
C SER A 30 -8.98 3.24 29.76
N ASP A 31 -10.08 2.61 30.16
CA ASP A 31 -10.06 1.27 30.72
C ASP A 31 -9.61 0.27 29.66
N LEU A 32 -8.32 -0.05 29.69
CA LEU A 32 -7.66 -0.93 28.71
C LEU A 32 -8.19 -2.36 28.78
N GLU A 33 -8.72 -2.81 29.94
CA GLU A 33 -9.40 -4.10 30.05
C GLU A 33 -10.73 -4.05 29.32
N ARG A 34 -11.53 -3.00 29.50
CA ARG A 34 -12.81 -2.82 28.79
C ARG A 34 -12.63 -2.64 27.27
N LEU A 35 -11.59 -1.93 26.83
CA LEU A 35 -11.21 -1.83 25.41
C LEU A 35 -10.70 -3.17 24.86
N GLY A 36 -9.99 -3.96 25.68
CA GLY A 36 -9.57 -5.32 25.36
C GLY A 36 -10.73 -6.31 25.29
N GLU A 37 -11.74 -6.17 26.15
CA GLU A 37 -13.00 -6.92 26.13
C GLU A 37 -13.82 -6.56 24.89
N MET A 38 -13.99 -5.28 24.58
CA MET A 38 -14.67 -4.83 23.35
C MET A 38 -13.93 -5.29 22.08
N ALA A 39 -12.58 -5.31 22.09
CA ALA A 39 -11.79 -5.83 20.99
C ALA A 39 -11.90 -7.36 20.86
N ARG A 40 -12.02 -8.10 21.96
CA ARG A 40 -12.26 -9.56 21.95
C ARG A 40 -13.69 -9.91 21.54
N GLU A 41 -14.69 -9.14 21.96
CA GLU A 41 -16.08 -9.25 21.51
C GLU A 41 -16.21 -8.92 20.01
N ALA A 42 -15.44 -7.95 19.51
CA ALA A 42 -15.39 -7.61 18.07
C ALA A 42 -14.58 -8.62 17.23
N SER A 43 -13.75 -9.45 17.86
CA SER A 43 -12.87 -10.42 17.18
C SER A 43 -13.39 -11.86 17.24
N GLY A 44 -14.71 -12.05 17.33
CA GLY A 44 -15.32 -13.38 17.26
C GLY A 44 -14.85 -14.17 16.03
N ASP A 45 -14.11 -15.23 16.29
CA ASP A 45 -13.70 -16.36 15.45
C ASP A 45 -12.98 -16.09 14.12
N GLY A 46 -11.65 -16.30 14.12
CA GLY A 46 -10.85 -16.39 12.91
C GLY A 46 -9.37 -16.72 13.17
N GLU A 47 -9.06 -17.99 13.38
CA GLU A 47 -7.69 -18.52 13.31
C GLU A 47 -7.09 -18.30 11.91
N GLY A 48 -5.83 -17.83 11.82
CA GLY A 48 -4.99 -18.14 10.65
C GLY A 48 -4.02 -17.08 10.12
N ARG A 49 -2.84 -17.00 10.74
CA ARG A 49 -1.47 -16.83 10.17
C ARG A 49 -1.12 -15.65 9.23
N GLY A 50 -0.05 -14.94 9.61
CA GLY A 50 1.03 -14.61 8.66
C GLY A 50 1.80 -13.30 8.82
N GLY A 51 2.33 -12.95 10.00
CA GLY A 51 3.29 -11.84 10.13
C GLY A 51 4.03 -11.87 11.47
N LYS A 52 5.35 -11.70 11.46
CA LYS A 52 6.20 -11.72 12.67
C LYS A 52 5.72 -10.67 13.68
N GLY A 53 5.31 -11.15 14.85
CA GLY A 53 4.85 -10.37 16.01
C GLY A 53 3.33 -10.20 16.04
N THR A 54 2.68 -10.80 17.04
CA THR A 54 1.28 -10.51 17.37
C THR A 54 1.09 -9.00 17.61
N PHE A 55 -0.13 -8.49 17.40
CA PHE A 55 -0.44 -7.08 17.67
C PHE A 55 -0.06 -6.69 19.12
N ALA A 56 -0.18 -7.62 20.06
CA ALA A 56 0.25 -7.47 21.44
C ALA A 56 1.77 -7.24 21.56
N GLU A 57 2.60 -8.02 20.87
CA GLU A 57 4.07 -7.84 20.89
C GLU A 57 4.50 -6.53 20.21
N ARG A 58 3.78 -6.10 19.17
CA ARG A 58 4.00 -4.80 18.51
C ARG A 58 3.57 -3.62 19.38
N ALA A 59 2.46 -3.78 20.10
CA ALA A 59 1.99 -2.79 21.07
C ALA A 59 2.94 -2.69 22.27
N GLU A 60 3.47 -3.81 22.78
CA GLU A 60 4.49 -3.84 23.83
C GLU A 60 5.80 -3.18 23.38
N ALA A 61 6.27 -3.47 22.17
CA ALA A 61 7.47 -2.85 21.62
C ALA A 61 7.29 -1.34 21.37
N ALA A 62 6.08 -0.91 20.97
CA ALA A 62 5.73 0.51 20.83
C ALA A 62 5.65 1.21 22.20
N LEU A 63 5.08 0.54 23.21
CA LEU A 63 5.06 0.99 24.60
C LEU A 63 6.48 1.10 25.19
N ALA A 64 7.36 0.14 24.90
CA ALA A 64 8.76 0.17 25.32
C ALA A 64 9.54 1.34 24.68
N ARG A 65 9.27 1.65 23.40
CA ARG A 65 9.86 2.82 22.71
C ARG A 65 9.28 4.15 23.20
N ALA A 66 7.99 4.18 23.55
CA ALA A 66 7.34 5.35 24.14
C ALA A 66 7.86 5.65 25.55
N ARG A 67 8.24 4.61 26.32
CA ARG A 67 8.92 4.76 27.62
C ARG A 67 10.33 5.34 27.49
N GLY A 68 11.06 5.08 26.39
CA GLY A 68 12.45 5.52 26.20
C GLY A 68 12.66 6.91 25.57
N ARG A 69 11.61 7.66 25.25
CA ARG A 69 11.72 8.96 24.52
C ARG A 69 10.92 10.12 25.10
N GLY A 70 10.45 10.01 26.35
CA GLY A 70 9.88 11.15 27.08
C GLY A 70 10.98 11.93 27.79
N GLY A 71 11.23 13.18 27.38
CA GLY A 71 12.31 14.03 27.88
C GLY A 71 12.42 14.09 29.41
N GLU A 72 13.51 13.51 29.92
CA GLU A 72 13.97 13.63 31.31
C GLU A 72 14.90 14.84 31.41
N LYS A 73 14.58 15.79 32.30
CA LYS A 73 15.57 16.81 32.68
C LYS A 73 16.61 16.15 33.59
N THR A 74 17.80 15.91 33.05
CA THR A 74 18.97 15.46 33.80
C THR A 74 19.79 16.66 34.26
N GLU A 75 19.89 16.88 35.57
CA GLU A 75 21.03 17.63 36.14
C GLU A 75 22.05 16.64 36.67
N ALA A 76 23.30 16.80 36.22
CA ALA A 76 24.41 15.99 36.69
C ALA A 76 24.98 16.60 37.97
N ILE A 77 25.00 15.84 39.05
CA ILE A 77 25.89 16.09 40.19
C ILE A 77 26.92 14.97 40.20
N ASP A 78 28.19 15.37 40.09
CA ASP A 78 29.35 14.50 40.13
C ASP A 78 29.67 14.13 41.58
N ASP A 79 29.52 12.86 41.93
CA ASP A 79 30.33 12.24 42.97
C ASP A 79 30.45 10.73 42.71
N GLY A 80 31.65 10.30 42.31
CA GLY A 80 32.18 8.97 42.63
C GLY A 80 31.34 7.75 42.21
N GLY A 81 31.09 7.57 40.93
CA GLY A 81 31.04 6.23 40.31
C GLY A 81 30.00 5.23 40.86
N ARG A 82 28.71 5.59 40.86
CA ARG A 82 27.57 4.64 40.75
C ARG A 82 26.31 5.43 40.34
N LYS A 83 25.81 5.24 39.12
CA LYS A 83 24.50 5.77 38.70
C LYS A 83 23.40 4.98 39.39
N ILE A 84 22.71 5.60 40.36
CA ILE A 84 21.44 5.09 40.89
C ILE A 84 20.34 5.95 40.28
N GLU A 85 19.53 5.36 39.40
CA GLU A 85 18.31 6.00 38.88
C GLU A 85 17.30 6.15 40.03
N LYS A 86 17.01 7.39 40.44
CA LYS A 86 15.83 7.68 41.27
C LYS A 86 14.67 8.05 40.36
N VAL A 87 13.74 7.11 40.18
CA VAL A 87 12.46 7.34 39.51
C VAL A 87 11.59 8.22 40.41
N PHE A 88 11.25 9.43 39.97
CA PHE A 88 10.22 10.26 40.62
C PHE A 88 8.86 9.91 40.01
N PRO A 89 7.83 9.56 40.80
CA PRO A 89 6.50 9.33 40.27
C PRO A 89 5.91 10.62 39.70
N LYS A 90 5.34 10.58 38.48
CA LYS A 90 4.53 11.68 37.94
C LYS A 90 3.45 12.03 38.96
N LYS A 91 3.33 13.31 39.31
CA LYS A 91 2.30 13.81 40.23
C LYS A 91 0.93 13.35 39.71
N PRO A 92 0.09 12.67 40.50
CA PRO A 92 -1.24 12.30 40.08
C PRO A 92 -2.04 13.58 39.75
N MET A 93 -2.63 13.61 38.55
CA MET A 93 -3.42 14.76 38.10
C MET A 93 -4.58 15.00 39.06
N THR A 94 -4.87 16.26 39.35
CA THR A 94 -5.99 16.62 40.21
C THR A 94 -7.31 16.38 39.48
N LYS A 95 -8.40 16.20 40.25
CA LYS A 95 -9.75 16.04 39.69
C LYS A 95 -10.15 17.21 38.79
N GLU A 96 -9.72 18.42 39.15
CA GLU A 96 -9.95 19.66 38.38
C GLU A 96 -9.22 19.64 37.02
N GLU A 97 -8.00 19.11 36.96
CA GLU A 97 -7.26 18.97 35.70
C GLU A 97 -7.88 17.91 34.78
N ILE A 98 -8.43 16.83 35.34
CA ILE A 98 -9.15 15.80 34.59
C ILE A 98 -10.47 16.35 34.04
N ASP A 99 -11.22 17.09 34.86
CA ASP A 99 -12.49 17.69 34.45
C ASP A 99 -12.30 18.79 33.40
N LYS A 100 -11.21 19.56 33.51
CA LYS A 100 -10.81 20.53 32.48
C LYS A 100 -10.48 19.83 31.15
N LYS A 101 -9.64 18.80 31.16
CA LYS A 101 -9.34 18.03 29.94
C LYS A 101 -10.59 17.39 29.31
N ARG A 102 -11.53 16.91 30.13
CA ARG A 102 -12.83 16.38 29.64
C ARG A 102 -13.73 17.46 29.05
N ALA A 103 -13.62 18.70 29.50
CA ALA A 103 -14.33 19.84 28.92
C ALA A 103 -13.70 20.21 27.57
N ASP A 104 -12.37 20.34 27.53
CA ASP A 104 -11.61 20.65 26.31
C ASP A 104 -11.84 19.60 25.20
N VAL A 105 -11.85 18.31 25.56
CA VAL A 105 -12.17 17.21 24.61
C VAL A 105 -13.62 17.29 24.11
N ARG A 106 -14.57 17.64 24.97
CA ARG A 106 -15.98 17.80 24.56
C ARG A 106 -16.14 18.97 23.60
N GLU A 107 -15.51 20.11 23.91
CA GLU A 107 -15.53 21.29 23.04
C GLU A 107 -14.89 20.98 21.68
N ALA A 108 -13.76 20.29 21.65
CA ALA A 108 -13.13 19.84 20.42
C ALA A 108 -14.03 18.90 19.60
N LEU A 109 -14.71 17.95 20.25
CA LEU A 109 -15.66 17.05 19.58
C LEU A 109 -16.89 17.80 19.05
N ASP A 110 -17.39 18.81 19.76
CA ASP A 110 -18.52 19.61 19.31
C ASP A 110 -18.15 20.51 18.13
N VAL A 111 -16.92 21.05 18.10
CA VAL A 111 -16.38 21.75 16.93
C VAL A 111 -16.28 20.80 15.73
N ILE A 112 -15.76 19.58 15.91
CA ILE A 112 -15.71 18.56 14.83
C ILE A 112 -17.11 18.20 14.33
N LYS A 113 -18.08 18.04 15.23
CA LYS A 113 -19.48 17.77 14.87
C LYS A 113 -20.18 18.94 14.17
N SER A 114 -19.74 20.17 14.42
CA SER A 114 -20.27 21.36 13.75
C SER A 114 -19.73 21.56 12.33
N GLY A 115 -18.62 20.91 11.98
CA GLY A 115 -18.05 20.90 10.64
C GLY A 115 -18.78 19.95 9.68
N PRO A 116 -18.62 20.11 8.35
CA PRO A 116 -19.12 19.15 7.39
C PRO A 116 -18.50 17.77 7.66
N SER A 117 -19.33 16.73 7.65
CA SER A 117 -18.85 15.35 7.79
C SER A 117 -17.82 15.00 6.70
N THR A 118 -16.98 14.01 6.95
CA THR A 118 -16.01 13.47 5.97
C THR A 118 -16.69 13.10 4.65
N HIS A 119 -17.93 12.57 4.70
CA HIS A 119 -18.75 12.25 3.54
C HIS A 119 -19.21 13.49 2.76
N ALA A 120 -19.62 14.54 3.46
CA ALA A 120 -20.00 15.81 2.85
C ALA A 120 -18.79 16.46 2.17
N TYR A 121 -17.62 16.41 2.83
CA TYR A 121 -16.39 16.96 2.27
C TYR A 121 -15.90 16.16 1.06
N ALA A 122 -15.97 14.82 1.11
CA ALA A 122 -15.66 13.97 -0.05
C ALA A 122 -16.59 14.25 -1.24
N ARG A 123 -17.90 14.43 -0.99
CA ARG A 123 -18.87 14.83 -2.04
C ARG A 123 -18.49 16.16 -2.68
N GLU A 124 -18.15 17.17 -1.87
CA GLU A 124 -17.73 18.48 -2.37
C GLU A 124 -16.46 18.38 -3.21
N CYS A 125 -15.43 17.68 -2.72
CA CYS A 125 -14.20 17.48 -3.47
C CYS A 125 -14.45 16.70 -4.78
N GLY A 126 -15.36 15.72 -4.78
CA GLY A 126 -15.77 15.00 -6.00
C GLY A 126 -16.41 15.93 -7.03
N ALA A 127 -17.30 16.82 -6.59
CA ALA A 127 -17.92 17.82 -7.46
C ALA A 127 -16.90 18.80 -8.03
N VAL A 128 -15.96 19.30 -7.22
CA VAL A 128 -14.86 20.17 -7.65
C VAL A 128 -13.97 19.45 -8.66
N ALA A 129 -13.58 18.20 -8.40
CA ALA A 129 -12.73 17.42 -9.30
C ALA A 129 -13.37 17.20 -10.69
N ALA A 130 -14.68 17.01 -10.75
CA ALA A 130 -15.43 16.81 -12.00
C ALA A 130 -15.79 18.11 -12.75
N ALA A 131 -15.70 19.27 -12.10
CA ALA A 131 -16.13 20.55 -12.67
C ALA A 131 -15.16 21.05 -13.75
N LYS A 132 -15.58 21.01 -15.03
CA LYS A 132 -14.77 21.46 -16.18
C LYS A 132 -14.49 22.97 -16.21
N ASN A 133 -15.29 23.76 -15.52
CA ASN A 133 -15.14 25.21 -15.39
C ASN A 133 -14.28 25.62 -14.18
N GLU A 134 -13.81 24.67 -13.37
CA GLU A 134 -12.93 24.91 -12.24
C GLU A 134 -11.47 24.94 -12.66
N THR A 135 -10.62 25.66 -11.91
CA THR A 135 -9.19 25.71 -12.23
C THR A 135 -8.51 24.36 -12.00
N LYS A 136 -7.46 24.09 -12.78
CA LYS A 136 -6.64 22.88 -12.62
C LYS A 136 -6.16 22.72 -11.18
N GLU A 137 -5.66 23.78 -10.59
CA GLU A 137 -5.06 23.78 -9.24
C GLU A 137 -6.09 23.35 -8.19
N ARG A 138 -7.32 23.85 -8.30
CA ARG A 138 -8.41 23.49 -7.38
C ARG A 138 -8.89 22.05 -7.58
N ARG A 139 -8.97 21.59 -8.83
CA ARG A 139 -9.31 20.19 -9.15
C ARG A 139 -8.26 19.23 -8.60
N VAL A 140 -6.97 19.53 -8.80
CA VAL A 140 -5.85 18.72 -8.28
C VAL A 140 -5.82 18.73 -6.76
N ALA A 141 -6.05 19.88 -6.11
CA ALA A 141 -6.14 19.97 -4.65
C ALA A 141 -7.30 19.13 -4.11
N ALA A 142 -8.48 19.19 -4.74
CA ALA A 142 -9.64 18.38 -4.37
C ALA A 142 -9.36 16.86 -4.52
N LEU A 143 -8.67 16.46 -5.59
CA LEU A 143 -8.26 15.06 -5.79
C LEU A 143 -7.24 14.59 -4.74
N SER A 144 -6.33 15.47 -4.32
CA SER A 144 -5.38 15.18 -3.23
C SER A 144 -6.10 15.00 -1.90
N ILE A 145 -7.09 15.84 -1.61
CA ILE A 145 -7.90 15.71 -0.40
C ILE A 145 -8.73 14.41 -0.46
N LEU A 146 -9.37 14.13 -1.61
CA LEU A 146 -10.10 12.89 -1.81
C LEU A 146 -9.26 11.65 -1.57
N TYR A 147 -8.01 11.64 -2.03
CA TYR A 147 -7.09 10.52 -1.82
C TYR A 147 -6.98 10.10 -0.35
N ASP A 148 -6.93 11.07 0.56
CA ASP A 148 -6.86 10.83 2.01
C ASP A 148 -8.24 10.48 2.58
N LEU A 149 -9.30 11.18 2.15
CA LEU A 149 -10.67 10.95 2.65
C LEU A 149 -11.21 9.56 2.33
N VAL A 150 -10.80 8.98 1.20
CA VAL A 150 -11.25 7.64 0.74
C VAL A 150 -10.30 6.51 1.14
N ALA A 151 -9.21 6.80 1.86
CA ALA A 151 -8.33 5.76 2.38
C ALA A 151 -9.01 4.91 3.48
N PRO A 152 -9.78 5.49 4.42
CA PRO A 152 -10.64 4.72 5.32
C PRO A 152 -11.81 4.07 4.56
N ILE A 153 -12.17 2.85 4.97
CA ILE A 153 -13.19 2.04 4.30
C ILE A 153 -14.59 2.69 4.32
N ASP A 154 -14.88 3.50 5.34
CA ASP A 154 -16.20 4.09 5.59
C ASP A 154 -16.66 4.98 4.42
N VAL A 155 -15.82 5.95 4.03
CA VAL A 155 -16.10 6.86 2.90
C VAL A 155 -15.94 6.13 1.58
N ALA A 156 -14.96 5.22 1.47
CA ALA A 156 -14.73 4.44 0.27
C ALA A 156 -15.96 3.58 -0.11
N ASN A 157 -16.65 3.00 0.86
CA ASN A 157 -17.84 2.19 0.62
C ASN A 157 -19.05 3.02 0.17
N ASP A 158 -19.08 4.32 0.49
CA ASP A 158 -20.13 5.23 0.08
C ASP A 158 -19.77 6.04 -1.18
N LEU A 159 -18.62 5.75 -1.81
CA LEU A 159 -18.10 6.48 -2.97
C LEU A 159 -19.13 6.66 -4.10
N ASP A 160 -19.93 5.63 -4.35
CA ASP A 160 -20.98 5.63 -5.37
C ASP A 160 -22.17 6.52 -4.96
N LYS A 161 -22.63 6.40 -3.71
CA LYS A 161 -23.73 7.20 -3.15
C LYS A 161 -23.38 8.68 -3.08
N LEU A 162 -22.10 9.00 -2.90
CA LEU A 162 -21.59 10.37 -2.89
C LEU A 162 -21.40 10.96 -4.28
N GLY A 163 -21.55 10.17 -5.35
CA GLY A 163 -21.26 10.59 -6.73
C GLY A 163 -19.76 10.74 -7.03
N VAL A 164 -18.89 10.36 -6.09
CA VAL A 164 -17.43 10.49 -6.21
C VAL A 164 -16.88 9.42 -7.15
N ALA A 165 -17.48 8.23 -7.19
CA ALA A 165 -17.03 7.16 -8.07
C ALA A 165 -17.07 7.57 -9.54
N GLU A 166 -18.20 8.14 -9.98
CA GLU A 166 -18.37 8.67 -11.35
C GLU A 166 -17.38 9.82 -11.63
N ALA A 167 -17.26 10.76 -10.68
CA ALA A 167 -16.32 11.88 -10.81
C ALA A 167 -14.89 11.39 -11.06
N LEU A 168 -14.44 10.40 -10.28
CA LEU A 168 -13.09 9.86 -10.39
C LEU A 168 -12.89 9.02 -11.67
N VAL A 169 -13.84 8.14 -12.02
CA VAL A 169 -13.73 7.31 -13.24
C VAL A 169 -13.73 8.19 -14.49
N SER A 170 -14.60 9.22 -14.55
CA SER A 170 -14.59 10.18 -15.65
C SER A 170 -13.28 10.96 -15.72
N ALA A 171 -12.71 11.34 -14.56
CA ALA A 171 -11.47 12.13 -14.51
C ALA A 171 -10.22 11.34 -14.93
N LEU A 172 -10.26 9.99 -14.98
CA LEU A 172 -9.17 9.18 -15.55
C LEU A 172 -8.85 9.55 -17.01
N GLY A 173 -9.86 10.01 -17.77
CA GLY A 173 -9.72 10.43 -19.16
C GLY A 173 -9.47 11.93 -19.35
N ASP A 174 -9.17 12.68 -18.28
CA ASP A 174 -8.93 14.12 -18.37
C ASP A 174 -7.67 14.42 -19.22
N PRO A 175 -7.70 15.47 -20.06
CA PRO A 175 -6.52 15.85 -20.85
C PRO A 175 -5.35 16.35 -20.00
N ASP A 176 -5.59 16.83 -18.78
CA ASP A 176 -4.53 17.23 -17.86
C ASP A 176 -3.97 16.02 -17.08
N GLU A 177 -2.65 15.79 -17.20
CA GLU A 177 -1.98 14.64 -16.57
C GLU A 177 -2.09 14.67 -15.04
N ASP A 178 -2.09 15.85 -14.40
CA ASP A 178 -2.15 15.93 -12.94
C ASP A 178 -3.55 15.62 -12.43
N VAL A 179 -4.59 16.04 -13.14
CA VAL A 179 -5.98 15.67 -12.85
C VAL A 179 -6.18 14.17 -13.05
N ALA A 180 -5.81 13.62 -14.20
CA ALA A 180 -6.01 12.21 -14.49
C ALA A 180 -5.24 11.29 -13.53
N SER A 181 -3.98 11.64 -13.22
CA SER A 181 -3.17 10.88 -12.26
C SER A 181 -3.59 11.08 -10.79
N GLY A 182 -4.17 12.23 -10.45
CA GLY A 182 -4.80 12.49 -9.15
C GLY A 182 -6.03 11.62 -8.95
N ALA A 183 -6.92 11.56 -9.96
CA ALA A 183 -8.10 10.71 -9.95
C ALA A 183 -7.74 9.23 -9.83
N ALA A 184 -6.76 8.76 -10.63
CA ALA A 184 -6.25 7.40 -10.51
C ALA A 184 -5.64 7.11 -9.12
N SER A 185 -5.02 8.10 -8.47
CA SER A 185 -4.49 7.92 -7.12
C SER A 185 -5.62 7.75 -6.09
N ALA A 186 -6.64 8.61 -6.13
CA ALA A 186 -7.78 8.52 -5.23
C ALA A 186 -8.56 7.21 -5.43
N LEU A 187 -8.76 6.76 -6.68
CA LEU A 187 -9.37 5.45 -6.96
C LEU A 187 -8.55 4.29 -6.42
N ALA A 188 -7.23 4.32 -6.57
CA ALA A 188 -6.38 3.27 -6.04
C ALA A 188 -6.41 3.23 -4.50
N SER A 189 -6.47 4.40 -3.85
CA SER A 189 -6.66 4.51 -2.39
C SER A 189 -7.97 3.84 -1.96
N ALA A 190 -9.09 4.22 -2.59
CA ALA A 190 -10.42 3.68 -2.30
C ALA A 190 -10.54 2.18 -2.59
N ALA A 191 -9.88 1.70 -3.65
CA ALA A 191 -9.93 0.30 -4.09
C ALA A 191 -8.95 -0.61 -3.34
N SER A 192 -8.07 -0.08 -2.51
CA SER A 192 -7.04 -0.86 -1.82
C SER A 192 -7.68 -1.86 -0.86
N ASN A 193 -7.58 -3.16 -1.17
CA ASN A 193 -8.22 -4.26 -0.42
C ASN A 193 -9.74 -4.06 -0.21
N ASN A 194 -10.41 -3.38 -1.15
CA ASN A 194 -11.84 -3.08 -1.08
C ASN A 194 -12.57 -3.60 -2.32
N VAL A 195 -13.11 -4.82 -2.23
CA VAL A 195 -13.82 -5.49 -3.33
C VAL A 195 -15.08 -4.71 -3.75
N MET A 196 -15.73 -3.99 -2.83
CA MET A 196 -16.90 -3.16 -3.16
C MET A 196 -16.54 -2.06 -4.15
N VAL A 197 -15.49 -1.29 -3.85
CA VAL A 197 -15.01 -0.22 -4.75
C VAL A 197 -14.47 -0.79 -6.05
N GLN A 198 -13.79 -1.93 -6.01
CA GLN A 198 -13.32 -2.61 -7.23
C GLN A 198 -14.48 -3.04 -8.13
N GLY A 199 -15.60 -3.48 -7.54
CA GLY A 199 -16.86 -3.75 -8.24
C GLY A 199 -17.47 -2.49 -8.86
N ILE A 200 -17.52 -1.37 -8.11
CA ILE A 200 -17.98 -0.09 -8.64
C ILE A 200 -17.13 0.37 -9.84
N ILE A 201 -15.80 0.23 -9.76
CA ILE A 201 -14.90 0.55 -10.88
C ILE A 201 -15.21 -0.34 -12.10
N TYR A 202 -15.49 -1.63 -11.88
CA TYR A 202 -15.86 -2.55 -12.94
C TYR A 202 -17.18 -2.16 -13.61
N ASP A 203 -18.23 -1.94 -12.83
CA ASP A 203 -19.58 -1.63 -13.30
C ASP A 203 -19.64 -0.31 -14.08
N ARG A 204 -18.78 0.65 -13.73
CA ARG A 204 -18.63 1.93 -14.44
C ARG A 204 -17.71 1.86 -15.66
N GLY A 205 -17.31 0.66 -16.10
CA GLY A 205 -16.42 0.47 -17.25
C GLY A 205 -14.98 0.96 -17.02
N GLY A 206 -14.60 1.20 -15.77
CA GLY A 206 -13.28 1.72 -15.40
C GLY A 206 -12.14 0.78 -15.79
N VAL A 207 -12.35 -0.54 -15.76
CA VAL A 207 -11.33 -1.52 -16.17
C VAL A 207 -10.94 -1.36 -17.64
N ASP A 208 -11.89 -1.15 -18.55
CA ASP A 208 -11.62 -0.94 -19.98
C ASP A 208 -10.84 0.37 -20.21
N LEU A 209 -11.24 1.43 -19.51
CA LEU A 209 -10.56 2.72 -19.59
C LEU A 209 -9.12 2.63 -19.06
N LEU A 210 -8.92 1.99 -17.92
CA LEU A 210 -7.60 1.80 -17.32
C LEU A 210 -6.70 0.94 -18.23
N LEU A 211 -7.23 -0.12 -18.83
CA LEU A 211 -6.52 -0.94 -19.82
C LEU A 211 -6.05 -0.10 -21.01
N LYS A 212 -6.94 0.73 -21.56
CA LYS A 212 -6.60 1.66 -22.64
C LYS A 212 -5.48 2.63 -22.24
N LEU A 213 -5.58 3.23 -21.06
CA LEU A 213 -4.59 4.18 -20.54
C LEU A 213 -3.23 3.51 -20.29
N VAL A 214 -3.21 2.27 -19.78
CA VAL A 214 -1.95 1.52 -19.55
C VAL A 214 -1.32 1.04 -20.86
N SER A 215 -2.13 0.69 -21.86
CA SER A 215 -1.62 0.13 -23.12
C SER A 215 -1.13 1.19 -24.09
N SER A 216 -1.65 2.41 -24.01
CA SER A 216 -1.28 3.47 -24.95
C SER A 216 0.07 4.12 -24.61
N LYS A 217 1.03 4.07 -25.56
CA LYS A 217 2.29 4.82 -25.45
C LYS A 217 2.12 6.35 -25.52
N SER A 218 0.97 6.84 -25.98
CA SER A 218 0.65 8.28 -25.97
C SER A 218 0.10 8.78 -24.64
N THR A 219 -0.31 7.88 -23.74
CA THR A 219 -0.78 8.29 -22.42
C THR A 219 0.39 8.83 -21.59
N PRO A 220 0.25 10.01 -20.96
CA PRO A 220 1.31 10.57 -20.12
C PRO A 220 1.80 9.61 -19.03
N GLY A 221 3.10 9.63 -18.77
CA GLY A 221 3.77 8.59 -17.97
C GLY A 221 3.22 8.45 -16.54
N LYS A 222 2.84 9.57 -15.89
CA LYS A 222 2.27 9.58 -14.55
C LYS A 222 0.87 8.98 -14.56
N THR A 223 0.03 9.35 -15.52
CA THR A 223 -1.31 8.77 -15.72
C THR A 223 -1.23 7.28 -15.99
N ARG A 224 -0.33 6.85 -16.88
CA ARG A 224 -0.10 5.44 -17.21
C ARG A 224 0.33 4.63 -15.98
N HIS A 225 1.26 5.16 -15.19
CA HIS A 225 1.75 4.52 -13.97
C HIS A 225 0.70 4.41 -12.86
N LYS A 226 -0.15 5.44 -12.70
CA LYS A 226 -1.23 5.45 -11.71
C LYS A 226 -2.42 4.60 -12.16
N SER A 227 -2.71 4.54 -13.46
CA SER A 227 -3.73 3.63 -14.00
C SER A 227 -3.36 2.16 -13.77
N LEU A 228 -2.07 1.81 -13.96
CA LEU A 228 -1.57 0.48 -13.61
C LEU A 228 -1.74 0.16 -12.11
N TRP A 229 -1.65 1.18 -11.25
CA TRP A 229 -1.88 0.98 -9.83
C TRP A 229 -3.33 0.61 -9.52
N VAL A 230 -4.30 1.35 -10.09
CA VAL A 230 -5.73 1.04 -9.95
C VAL A 230 -6.06 -0.35 -10.48
N LEU A 231 -5.54 -0.70 -11.67
CA LEU A 231 -5.67 -2.07 -12.20
C LEU A 231 -5.12 -3.07 -11.20
N GLY A 232 -3.91 -2.84 -10.67
CA GLY A 232 -3.34 -3.72 -9.67
C GLY A 232 -4.24 -3.93 -8.44
N MET A 233 -4.95 -2.90 -7.97
CA MET A 233 -5.91 -3.06 -6.86
C MET A 233 -7.08 -3.95 -7.27
N CYS A 234 -7.62 -3.76 -8.47
CA CYS A 234 -8.74 -4.55 -8.98
C CYS A 234 -8.36 -6.02 -9.24
N LEU A 235 -7.23 -6.27 -9.90
CA LEU A 235 -6.89 -7.60 -10.41
C LEU A 235 -6.53 -8.61 -9.31
N ARG A 236 -6.05 -8.13 -8.15
CA ARG A 236 -5.63 -8.99 -7.03
C ARG A 236 -6.82 -9.64 -6.32
N THR A 237 -7.92 -8.92 -6.14
CA THR A 237 -9.02 -9.36 -5.27
C THR A 237 -10.40 -9.33 -5.94
N HIS A 238 -10.54 -8.75 -7.14
CA HIS A 238 -11.81 -8.74 -7.88
C HIS A 238 -11.71 -9.60 -9.15
N GLU A 239 -12.30 -10.80 -9.07
CA GLU A 239 -12.30 -11.79 -10.16
C GLU A 239 -12.90 -11.29 -11.48
N PRO A 240 -14.08 -10.64 -11.53
CA PRO A 240 -14.62 -10.12 -12.78
C PRO A 240 -13.68 -9.13 -13.49
N SER A 241 -12.99 -8.27 -12.73
CA SER A 241 -11.97 -7.36 -13.29
C SER A 241 -10.80 -8.13 -13.88
N ARG A 242 -10.38 -9.22 -13.22
CA ARG A 242 -9.27 -10.06 -13.67
C ARG A 242 -9.61 -10.84 -14.93
N GLU A 243 -10.80 -11.45 -14.99
CA GLU A 243 -11.29 -12.15 -16.19
C GLU A 243 -11.35 -11.20 -17.39
N LYS A 244 -11.96 -10.03 -17.20
CA LYS A 244 -12.06 -9.00 -18.25
C LYS A 244 -10.69 -8.50 -18.72
N PHE A 245 -9.73 -8.37 -17.80
CA PHE A 245 -8.35 -8.00 -18.13
C PHE A 245 -7.67 -9.02 -19.03
N PHE A 246 -7.75 -10.32 -18.70
CA PHE A 246 -7.13 -11.35 -19.53
C PHE A 246 -7.87 -11.59 -20.84
N ALA A 247 -9.21 -11.54 -20.85
CA ALA A 247 -10.01 -11.56 -22.07
C ALA A 247 -9.64 -10.44 -23.05
N SER A 248 -9.16 -9.30 -22.52
CA SER A 248 -8.72 -8.13 -23.30
C SER A 248 -7.23 -8.16 -23.66
N GLY A 249 -6.55 -9.30 -23.53
CA GLY A 249 -5.13 -9.45 -23.87
C GLY A 249 -4.17 -8.99 -22.76
N GLY A 250 -4.60 -9.04 -21.50
CA GLY A 250 -3.83 -8.57 -20.34
C GLY A 250 -2.40 -9.12 -20.21
N ALA A 251 -2.13 -10.35 -20.66
CA ALA A 251 -0.77 -10.90 -20.67
C ALA A 251 0.20 -10.08 -21.55
N ARG A 252 -0.28 -9.60 -22.72
CA ARG A 252 0.52 -8.73 -23.60
C ARG A 252 0.73 -7.36 -22.97
N VAL A 253 -0.29 -6.83 -22.30
CA VAL A 253 -0.18 -5.56 -21.54
C VAL A 253 0.90 -5.68 -20.46
N LEU A 254 0.94 -6.78 -19.71
CA LEU A 254 2.01 -7.04 -18.72
C LEU A 254 3.38 -7.09 -19.40
N ALA A 255 3.50 -7.75 -20.56
CA ALA A 255 4.77 -7.83 -21.29
C ALA A 255 5.26 -6.44 -21.75
N ASP A 256 4.35 -5.60 -22.23
CA ASP A 256 4.69 -4.24 -22.65
C ASP A 256 5.03 -3.34 -21.45
N VAL A 257 4.39 -3.54 -20.30
CA VAL A 257 4.74 -2.87 -19.05
C VAL A 257 6.12 -3.28 -18.54
N LEU A 258 6.55 -4.52 -18.74
CA LEU A 258 7.88 -4.99 -18.30
C LEU A 258 9.02 -4.63 -19.26
N SER A 259 8.70 -4.24 -20.49
CA SER A 259 9.68 -3.86 -21.52
C SER A 259 10.57 -2.68 -21.12
N ASP A 260 11.77 -2.60 -21.69
CA ASP A 260 12.75 -1.53 -21.44
C ASP A 260 12.24 -0.11 -21.76
N ASP A 261 11.27 0.00 -22.68
CA ASP A 261 10.60 1.25 -23.06
C ASP A 261 9.75 1.86 -21.94
N THR A 262 9.38 1.08 -20.92
CA THR A 262 8.53 1.55 -19.82
C THR A 262 9.38 2.09 -18.67
N PRO A 263 9.03 3.23 -18.02
CA PRO A 263 9.81 3.76 -16.89
C PRO A 263 10.02 2.74 -15.76
N ALA A 264 11.22 2.73 -15.16
CA ALA A 264 11.64 1.72 -14.17
C ALA A 264 10.63 1.50 -13.03
N LYS A 265 10.12 2.59 -12.44
CA LYS A 265 9.11 2.52 -11.36
C LYS A 265 7.82 1.80 -11.79
N MET A 266 7.42 1.97 -13.06
CA MET A 266 6.25 1.29 -13.62
C MET A 266 6.55 -0.18 -13.91
N ARG A 267 7.75 -0.51 -14.40
CA ARG A 267 8.19 -1.91 -14.58
C ARG A 267 8.19 -2.66 -13.26
N THR A 268 8.78 -2.09 -12.20
CA THR A 268 8.79 -2.70 -10.86
C THR A 268 7.38 -2.99 -10.34
N ARG A 269 6.43 -2.06 -10.58
CA ARG A 269 5.02 -2.28 -10.23
C ARG A 269 4.36 -3.37 -11.07
N GLY A 270 4.64 -3.42 -12.37
CA GLY A 270 4.14 -4.48 -13.26
C GLY A 270 4.66 -5.86 -12.85
N MET A 271 5.92 -5.95 -12.44
CA MET A 271 6.55 -7.18 -11.98
C MET A 271 5.99 -7.67 -10.66
N ALA A 272 5.80 -6.76 -9.69
CA ALA A 272 5.12 -7.09 -8.44
C ALA A 272 3.68 -7.57 -8.70
N LEU A 273 2.95 -6.89 -9.59
CA LEU A 273 1.62 -7.32 -10.00
C LEU A 273 1.63 -8.71 -10.65
N LEU A 274 2.55 -8.99 -11.58
CA LEU A 274 2.68 -10.31 -12.19
C LEU A 274 2.94 -11.39 -11.14
N GLY A 275 3.85 -11.16 -10.20
CA GLY A 275 4.13 -12.08 -9.10
C GLY A 275 2.90 -12.37 -8.25
N ASP A 276 2.16 -11.33 -7.87
CA ASP A 276 0.91 -11.48 -7.09
C ASP A 276 -0.17 -12.25 -7.87
N LEU A 277 -0.33 -11.96 -9.16
CA LEU A 277 -1.29 -12.65 -10.03
C LEU A 277 -0.96 -14.13 -10.20
N LEU A 278 0.33 -14.47 -10.28
CA LEU A 278 0.81 -15.85 -10.33
C LEU A 278 0.64 -16.61 -9.01
N HIS A 279 0.10 -16.00 -7.96
CA HIS A 279 -0.36 -16.71 -6.75
C HIS A 279 -1.85 -17.00 -6.75
N ILE A 280 -2.62 -16.49 -7.71
CA ILE A 280 -4.06 -16.75 -7.85
C ILE A 280 -4.29 -17.95 -8.77
N ASP A 281 -5.13 -18.89 -8.36
CA ASP A 281 -5.43 -20.11 -9.13
C ASP A 281 -6.08 -19.77 -10.49
N GLY A 282 -5.76 -20.54 -11.53
CA GLY A 282 -6.27 -20.33 -12.90
C GLY A 282 -5.62 -19.16 -13.67
N VAL A 283 -4.87 -18.29 -13.00
CA VAL A 283 -4.28 -17.09 -13.65
C VAL A 283 -3.02 -17.41 -14.44
N ALA A 284 -2.27 -18.44 -14.06
CA ALA A 284 -1.05 -18.78 -14.79
C ALA A 284 -1.39 -19.31 -16.19
N GLU A 285 -2.50 -20.04 -16.34
CA GLU A 285 -3.08 -20.49 -17.60
C GLU A 285 -3.37 -19.30 -18.53
N GLU A 286 -3.93 -18.21 -17.98
CA GLU A 286 -4.19 -16.98 -18.72
C GLU A 286 -2.90 -16.26 -19.14
N VAL A 287 -1.92 -16.16 -18.22
CA VAL A 287 -0.62 -15.50 -18.45
C VAL A 287 0.21 -16.23 -19.50
N PHE A 288 0.25 -17.56 -19.44
CA PHE A 288 1.09 -18.41 -20.28
C PHE A 288 0.35 -19.04 -21.47
N ARG A 289 -0.92 -18.68 -21.70
CA ARG A 289 -1.70 -19.16 -22.86
C ARG A 289 -0.98 -18.92 -24.19
N ASP A 290 -0.41 -17.72 -24.35
CA ASP A 290 0.45 -17.38 -25.49
C ASP A 290 1.90 -17.63 -25.05
N GLU A 291 2.47 -18.77 -25.45
CA GLU A 291 3.82 -19.16 -25.05
C GLU A 291 4.88 -18.13 -25.45
N THR A 292 4.68 -17.41 -26.56
CA THR A 292 5.63 -16.38 -26.99
C THR A 292 5.64 -15.21 -26.02
N VAL A 293 4.44 -14.77 -25.59
CA VAL A 293 4.28 -13.71 -24.58
C VAL A 293 4.78 -14.19 -23.22
N GLY A 294 4.41 -15.40 -22.81
CA GLY A 294 4.85 -16.02 -21.56
C GLY A 294 6.37 -16.13 -21.46
N LYS A 295 7.03 -16.59 -22.53
CA LYS A 295 8.50 -16.66 -22.62
C LYS A 295 9.13 -15.28 -22.44
N ARG A 296 8.61 -14.27 -23.15
CA ARG A 296 9.10 -12.88 -23.06
C ARG A 296 8.95 -12.32 -21.65
N LEU A 297 7.79 -12.50 -21.02
CA LEU A 297 7.52 -12.06 -19.65
C LEU A 297 8.58 -12.61 -18.67
N ILE A 298 8.81 -13.91 -18.69
CA ILE A 298 9.76 -14.55 -17.77
C ILE A 298 11.20 -14.15 -18.10
N ALA A 299 11.56 -14.06 -19.38
CA ALA A 299 12.88 -13.59 -19.79
C ALA A 299 13.15 -12.15 -19.30
N ASP A 300 12.20 -11.24 -19.46
CA ASP A 300 12.32 -9.85 -19.00
C ASP A 300 12.51 -9.81 -17.47
N VAL A 301 11.77 -10.62 -16.70
CA VAL A 301 11.93 -10.71 -15.24
C VAL A 301 13.31 -11.28 -14.86
N VAL A 302 13.82 -12.28 -15.58
CA VAL A 302 15.19 -12.81 -15.38
C VAL A 302 16.23 -11.73 -15.64
N GLU A 303 16.12 -10.97 -16.73
CA GLU A 303 17.05 -9.89 -17.04
C GLU A 303 17.03 -8.80 -15.95
N ARG A 304 15.87 -8.53 -15.34
CA ARG A 304 15.79 -7.60 -14.20
C ARG A 304 16.38 -8.15 -12.92
N ALA A 305 16.21 -9.43 -12.63
CA ALA A 305 16.86 -10.07 -11.49
C ALA A 305 18.40 -10.03 -11.63
N ALA A 306 18.90 -10.24 -12.84
CA ALA A 306 20.33 -10.36 -13.14
C ALA A 306 21.04 -9.02 -13.37
N ASP A 307 20.31 -7.90 -13.46
CA ASP A 307 20.92 -6.58 -13.68
C ASP A 307 21.78 -6.18 -12.47
N ALA A 308 23.09 -6.02 -12.72
CA ALA A 308 24.06 -5.60 -11.72
C ALA A 308 23.75 -4.22 -11.11
N ARG A 309 22.97 -3.38 -11.81
CA ARG A 309 22.55 -2.05 -11.37
C ARG A 309 21.18 -2.05 -10.69
N ALA A 310 20.45 -3.16 -10.71
CA ALA A 310 19.17 -3.26 -10.02
C ALA A 310 19.36 -3.12 -8.50
N SER A 311 18.41 -2.42 -7.87
CA SER A 311 18.30 -2.35 -6.41
C SER A 311 17.87 -3.70 -5.84
N ALA A 312 18.20 -3.94 -4.57
CA ALA A 312 17.76 -5.14 -3.84
C ALA A 312 16.24 -5.37 -3.94
N ASP A 313 15.43 -4.30 -3.85
CA ASP A 313 13.97 -4.34 -4.02
C ASP A 313 13.50 -4.86 -5.39
N VAL A 314 14.19 -4.46 -6.46
CA VAL A 314 13.88 -4.96 -7.82
C VAL A 314 14.27 -6.43 -7.93
N VAL A 315 15.44 -6.81 -7.41
CA VAL A 315 15.91 -8.20 -7.43
C VAL A 315 14.97 -9.10 -6.62
N GLU A 316 14.60 -8.71 -5.41
CA GLU A 316 13.66 -9.44 -4.54
C GLU A 316 12.34 -9.71 -5.26
N LYS A 317 11.69 -8.66 -5.77
CA LYS A 317 10.42 -8.78 -6.51
C LYS A 317 10.55 -9.64 -7.76
N SER A 318 11.69 -9.57 -8.45
CA SER A 318 11.96 -10.42 -9.61
C SER A 318 12.03 -11.89 -9.18
N LEU A 319 12.78 -12.21 -8.13
CA LEU A 319 12.95 -13.57 -7.63
C LEU A 319 11.63 -14.16 -7.11
N ILE A 320 10.82 -13.39 -6.39
CA ILE A 320 9.49 -13.81 -5.94
C ILE A 320 8.61 -14.15 -7.15
N CYS A 321 8.57 -13.27 -8.16
CA CYS A 321 7.81 -13.50 -9.38
C CYS A 321 8.28 -14.78 -10.12
N LEU A 322 9.59 -15.01 -10.22
CA LEU A 322 10.15 -16.19 -10.88
C LEU A 322 9.87 -17.48 -10.08
N ILE A 323 9.93 -17.43 -8.75
CA ILE A 323 9.56 -18.56 -7.90
C ILE A 323 8.08 -18.91 -8.09
N ALA A 324 7.19 -17.90 -8.07
CA ALA A 324 5.77 -18.10 -8.32
C ALA A 324 5.53 -18.71 -9.71
N ALA A 325 6.15 -18.15 -10.76
CA ALA A 325 6.03 -18.67 -12.12
C ALA A 325 6.51 -20.12 -12.24
N ARG A 326 7.64 -20.46 -11.61
CA ARG A 326 8.20 -21.80 -11.63
C ARG A 326 7.30 -22.80 -10.89
N ASP A 327 6.74 -22.42 -9.76
CA ASP A 327 5.92 -23.29 -8.93
C ASP A 327 4.59 -23.65 -9.61
N ARG A 328 4.17 -22.84 -10.60
CA ARG A 328 3.04 -23.17 -11.49
C ARG A 328 3.35 -24.22 -12.55
N GLY A 329 4.62 -24.51 -12.82
CA GLY A 329 5.01 -25.65 -13.66
C GLY A 329 4.74 -25.51 -15.16
N PHE A 330 4.43 -24.31 -15.67
CA PHE A 330 4.25 -24.09 -17.10
C PHE A 330 5.59 -24.26 -17.83
N GLY A 331 5.63 -25.15 -18.83
CA GLY A 331 6.86 -25.55 -19.53
C GLY A 331 7.70 -24.36 -19.99
N VAL A 332 7.06 -23.39 -20.65
CA VAL A 332 7.74 -22.17 -21.12
C VAL A 332 8.41 -21.36 -20.02
N ALA A 333 7.78 -21.23 -18.84
CA ALA A 333 8.35 -20.51 -17.71
C ALA A 333 9.49 -21.32 -17.07
N VAL A 334 9.26 -22.62 -16.88
CA VAL A 334 10.24 -23.56 -16.33
C VAL A 334 11.50 -23.61 -17.19
N ASP A 335 11.38 -23.66 -18.52
CA ASP A 335 12.51 -23.73 -19.44
C ASP A 335 13.39 -22.48 -19.38
N VAL A 336 12.78 -21.29 -19.36
CA VAL A 336 13.52 -20.02 -19.24
C VAL A 336 14.25 -19.94 -17.90
N ILE A 337 13.58 -20.33 -16.82
CA ILE A 337 14.14 -20.31 -15.46
C ILE A 337 15.27 -21.32 -15.32
N ASN A 338 15.10 -22.55 -15.81
CA ASN A 338 16.13 -23.59 -15.76
C ASN A 338 17.37 -23.18 -16.54
N SER A 339 17.18 -22.63 -17.75
CA SER A 339 18.27 -22.10 -18.58
C SER A 339 19.03 -20.94 -17.93
N SER A 340 18.44 -20.30 -16.92
CA SER A 340 19.00 -19.13 -16.23
C SER A 340 19.60 -19.45 -14.85
N SER A 341 19.71 -20.73 -14.46
CA SER A 341 20.15 -21.17 -13.12
C SER A 341 21.48 -20.54 -12.66
N ALA A 342 22.46 -20.42 -13.56
CA ALA A 342 23.77 -19.81 -13.25
C ALA A 342 23.66 -18.34 -12.81
N ARG A 343 22.71 -17.58 -13.39
CA ARG A 343 22.47 -16.18 -13.03
C ARG A 343 21.94 -16.06 -11.60
N PHE A 344 21.05 -16.96 -11.17
CA PHE A 344 20.55 -16.97 -9.80
C PHE A 344 21.63 -17.32 -8.77
N THR A 345 22.58 -18.19 -9.12
CA THR A 345 23.77 -18.43 -8.28
C THR A 345 24.61 -17.16 -8.12
N SER A 346 24.87 -16.44 -9.21
CA SER A 346 25.61 -15.17 -9.14
C SER A 346 24.89 -14.10 -8.32
N ILE A 347 23.56 -14.01 -8.41
CA ILE A 347 22.76 -13.12 -7.56
C ILE A 347 22.90 -13.52 -6.09
N ALA A 348 22.81 -14.82 -5.78
CA ALA A 348 22.96 -15.29 -4.42
C ALA A 348 24.34 -14.96 -3.82
N GLU A 349 25.40 -15.03 -4.62
CA GLU A 349 26.76 -14.67 -4.21
C GLU A 349 26.89 -13.16 -3.99
N ARG A 350 26.36 -12.35 -4.91
CA ARG A 350 26.36 -10.88 -4.80
C ARG A 350 25.70 -10.39 -3.52
N PHE A 351 24.54 -10.95 -3.17
CA PHE A 351 23.78 -10.52 -1.99
C PHE A 351 24.20 -11.26 -0.70
N ALA A 352 25.01 -12.32 -0.78
CA ALA A 352 25.56 -13.00 0.40
C ALA A 352 26.64 -12.17 1.13
N SER A 353 27.27 -11.22 0.45
CA SER A 353 28.23 -10.29 1.05
C SER A 353 27.56 -9.09 1.75
N GLU A 354 26.25 -8.93 1.60
CA GLU A 354 25.50 -7.86 2.30
C GLU A 354 25.19 -8.32 3.73
N GLU A 355 25.63 -7.54 4.72
CA GLU A 355 25.51 -7.90 6.15
C GLU A 355 24.13 -7.59 6.75
N ASP A 356 23.21 -6.97 5.99
CA ASP A 356 21.87 -6.65 6.48
C ASP A 356 20.86 -7.80 6.27
N GLU A 357 19.77 -7.77 7.06
CA GLU A 357 18.70 -8.78 7.00
C GLU A 357 18.06 -8.84 5.59
N TYR A 358 18.08 -7.73 4.86
CA TYR A 358 17.41 -7.58 3.59
C TYR A 358 18.19 -8.26 2.45
N GLY A 359 19.49 -8.01 2.32
CA GLY A 359 20.37 -8.70 1.38
C GLY A 359 20.44 -10.22 1.64
N SER A 360 20.42 -10.62 2.92
CA SER A 360 20.34 -12.03 3.31
C SER A 360 19.09 -12.74 2.77
N GLU A 361 17.94 -12.06 2.77
CA GLU A 361 16.68 -12.58 2.24
C GLU A 361 16.71 -12.69 0.70
N VAL A 362 17.24 -11.68 0.00
CA VAL A 362 17.45 -11.74 -1.45
C VAL A 362 18.35 -12.91 -1.83
N ALA A 363 19.46 -13.09 -1.10
CA ALA A 363 20.36 -14.21 -1.31
C ALA A 363 19.67 -15.57 -1.06
N ARG A 364 18.78 -15.65 -0.07
CA ARG A 364 17.98 -16.86 0.22
C ARG A 364 17.01 -17.20 -0.91
N LEU A 365 16.30 -16.21 -1.44
CA LEU A 365 15.40 -16.37 -2.58
C LEU A 365 16.18 -16.84 -3.81
N ALA A 366 17.32 -16.21 -4.11
CA ALA A 366 18.17 -16.55 -5.24
C ALA A 366 18.72 -17.99 -5.13
N ARG A 367 19.21 -18.41 -3.96
CA ARG A 367 19.62 -19.81 -3.71
C ARG A 367 18.48 -20.80 -3.87
N THR A 368 17.27 -20.43 -3.47
CA THR A 368 16.08 -21.28 -3.61
C THR A 368 15.75 -21.49 -5.07
N LEU A 369 15.69 -20.41 -5.85
CA LEU A 369 15.43 -20.49 -7.28
C LEU A 369 16.55 -21.23 -8.04
N ALA A 370 17.82 -20.96 -7.72
CA ALA A 370 18.97 -21.64 -8.31
C ALA A 370 18.93 -23.16 -8.11
N ARG A 371 18.59 -23.63 -6.89
CA ARG A 371 18.44 -25.07 -6.59
C ARG A 371 17.29 -25.69 -7.36
N ARG A 372 16.16 -24.99 -7.42
CA ARG A 372 14.95 -25.43 -8.12
C ARG A 372 15.12 -25.43 -9.64
N ALA A 373 15.99 -24.57 -10.19
CA ALA A 373 16.25 -24.45 -11.62
C ALA A 373 17.20 -25.54 -12.17
N ARG A 374 17.87 -26.31 -11.29
CA ARG A 374 18.73 -27.41 -11.75
C ARG A 374 17.88 -28.55 -12.31
N PRO A 375 18.27 -29.16 -13.44
CA PRO A 375 17.66 -30.39 -13.90
C PRO A 375 17.71 -31.42 -12.77
N SER A 376 16.58 -32.06 -12.47
CA SER A 376 16.58 -33.26 -11.63
C SER A 376 17.59 -34.23 -12.24
N ARG A 377 18.65 -34.58 -11.49
CA ARG A 377 19.50 -35.71 -11.88
C ARG A 377 18.56 -36.87 -12.16
N ARG A 378 18.61 -37.43 -13.38
CA ARG A 378 17.83 -38.62 -13.72
C ARG A 378 18.13 -39.67 -12.66
N ALA A 379 17.09 -40.36 -12.20
CA ALA A 379 17.22 -41.50 -11.29
C ALA A 379 17.94 -42.71 -11.93
N ASP A 380 18.43 -42.57 -13.17
CA ASP A 380 19.09 -43.63 -13.94
C ASP A 380 20.63 -43.62 -13.82
N GLU A 381 21.20 -42.82 -12.90
CA GLU A 381 22.66 -42.78 -12.62
C GLU A 381 23.04 -43.24 -11.20
N LEU A 382 22.18 -44.01 -10.54
CA LEU A 382 22.48 -44.78 -9.32
C LEU A 382 22.03 -46.22 -9.51
#